data_AF-C9RP79-F1
#
_entry.id   AF-C9RP79-F1
#
_cell.length_a   1.000
_cell.length_b   1.000
_cell.length_c   1.000
_cell.angle_alpha   90.00
_cell.angle_beta   90.00
_cell.angle_gamma   90.00
#
_symmetry.space_group_name_H-M   'P 1'
#
loop_
_entity.id
_entity.type
_entity.pdbx_description
1 polymer ?
#
loop_
_entity_poly.entity_id
_entity_poly.type
_entity_poly.pdbx_seq_one_letter_code
_entity_poly.pdbx_strand_id
1 'polypeptide(L)'
;MTKSFFPNSAIELTFISPRIGDTTLTQLNANINNLRDFFSENNCEVDLKIIANEEFKSSILIPLCNLTDNIADESELFIRAVKLWKMTEINPGRQNRIRRFNNLAPAQAQVNENLAELRPGFIVKTRLYDLLKSGNLSNEEVSNLQDAAYCRRTFGNLRYPVLKLTDAGRNDNHGRSRYYADDISIRNEHYFVTNDWYDRNMNSLLQYLAEHNI
;
A
#
# COMPACT_ATOMS: atom_id res chain seq x y z
N MET A 1 -49.03 14.32 19.87
CA MET A 1 -47.81 14.22 20.68
C MET A 1 -46.89 13.18 20.05
N THR A 2 -45.99 13.60 19.17
CA THR A 2 -44.94 12.74 18.62
C THR A 2 -43.89 12.55 19.72
N LYS A 3 -43.75 11.33 20.23
CA LYS A 3 -42.67 10.98 21.16
C LYS A 3 -41.34 11.19 20.43
N SER A 4 -40.56 12.18 20.85
CA SER A 4 -39.15 12.26 20.46
C SER A 4 -38.42 11.13 21.18
N PHE A 5 -37.93 10.15 20.42
CA PHE A 5 -37.20 9.00 20.99
C PHE A 5 -35.77 9.37 21.43
N PHE A 6 -35.24 10.53 21.01
CA PHE A 6 -33.89 10.99 21.35
C PHE A 6 -33.82 12.54 21.45
N PRO A 7 -34.36 13.16 22.53
CA PRO A 7 -34.22 14.59 22.71
C PRO A 7 -32.78 14.96 23.10
N ASN A 8 -32.13 15.81 22.28
CA ASN A 8 -30.86 16.50 22.54
C ASN A 8 -29.59 15.64 22.69
N SER A 9 -29.56 14.43 22.11
CA SER A 9 -28.35 13.60 22.07
C SER A 9 -27.70 13.67 20.69
N ALA A 10 -26.42 14.03 20.60
CA ALA A 10 -25.64 13.78 19.39
C ALA A 10 -25.50 12.26 19.22
N ILE A 11 -25.97 11.72 18.09
CA ILE A 11 -25.97 10.27 17.83
C ILE A 11 -24.87 9.96 16.83
N GLU A 12 -23.90 9.12 17.21
CA GLU A 12 -22.95 8.53 16.26
C GLU A 12 -23.46 7.14 15.85
N LEU A 13 -23.62 6.91 14.55
CA LEU A 13 -23.97 5.61 13.98
C LEU A 13 -22.91 5.17 12.99
N THR A 14 -22.12 4.17 13.40
CA THR A 14 -20.98 3.67 12.65
C THR A 14 -21.23 2.24 12.14
N PHE A 15 -21.22 2.06 10.83
CA PHE A 15 -21.32 0.77 10.15
C PHE A 15 -19.93 0.21 9.88
N ILE A 16 -19.64 -0.99 10.39
CA ILE A 16 -18.30 -1.58 10.33
C ILE A 16 -18.36 -2.90 9.57
N SER A 17 -17.47 -3.09 8.60
CA SER A 17 -17.28 -4.38 7.93
C SER A 17 -15.83 -4.57 7.49
N PRO A 18 -15.24 -5.77 7.66
CA PRO A 18 -13.88 -6.04 7.19
C PRO A 18 -13.70 -5.85 5.68
N ARG A 19 -14.74 -6.17 4.91
CA ARG A 19 -14.69 -6.11 3.45
C ARG A 19 -16.07 -5.85 2.85
N ILE A 20 -16.14 -4.91 1.92
CA ILE A 20 -17.34 -4.56 1.15
C ILE A 20 -16.91 -4.36 -0.31
N GLY A 21 -17.64 -4.94 -1.25
CA GLY A 21 -17.39 -4.73 -2.68
C GLY A 21 -17.80 -3.32 -3.14
N ASP A 22 -17.13 -2.78 -4.16
CA ASP A 22 -17.28 -1.39 -4.58
C ASP A 22 -18.73 -1.01 -4.93
N THR A 23 -19.47 -1.89 -5.59
CA THR A 23 -20.89 -1.68 -5.92
C THR A 23 -21.73 -1.51 -4.66
N THR A 24 -21.55 -2.40 -3.68
CA THR A 24 -22.27 -2.34 -2.40
C THR A 24 -21.87 -1.11 -1.60
N LEU A 25 -20.58 -0.74 -1.61
CA LEU A 25 -20.11 0.47 -0.93
C LEU A 25 -20.71 1.74 -1.55
N THR A 26 -20.82 1.78 -2.88
CA THR A 26 -21.46 2.87 -3.61
C THR A 26 -22.94 3.00 -3.23
N GLN A 27 -23.65 1.87 -3.19
CA GLN A 27 -25.06 1.84 -2.78
C GLN A 27 -25.25 2.26 -1.31
N LEU A 28 -24.37 1.79 -0.41
CA LEU A 28 -24.40 2.18 1.01
C LEU A 28 -24.14 3.67 1.19
N ASN A 29 -23.16 4.24 0.48
CA ASN A 29 -22.88 5.67 0.54
C ASN A 29 -24.08 6.50 0.05
N ALA A 30 -24.75 6.08 -1.02
CA ALA A 30 -25.97 6.72 -1.48
C ALA A 30 -27.08 6.68 -0.41
N ASN A 31 -27.29 5.51 0.20
CA ASN A 31 -28.29 5.35 1.26
C ASN A 31 -27.94 6.15 2.53
N ILE A 32 -26.66 6.28 2.87
CA ILE A 32 -26.22 7.09 4.01
C ILE A 32 -26.50 8.57 3.77
N ASN A 33 -26.30 9.09 2.57
CA ASN A 33 -26.66 10.47 2.26
C ASN A 33 -28.16 10.70 2.43
N ASN A 34 -29.00 9.78 1.94
CA ASN A 34 -30.45 9.85 2.16
C ASN A 34 -30.82 9.82 3.65
N LEU A 35 -30.09 9.02 4.47
CA LEU A 35 -30.29 8.99 5.92
C LEU A 35 -29.87 10.31 6.57
N ARG A 36 -28.76 10.93 6.15
CA ARG A 36 -28.34 12.25 6.65
C ARG A 36 -29.38 13.31 6.36
N ASP A 37 -29.94 13.32 5.14
CA ASP A 37 -31.00 14.24 4.76
C ASP A 37 -32.24 14.02 5.64
N PHE A 38 -32.67 12.77 5.80
CA PHE A 38 -33.79 12.40 6.68
C PHE A 38 -33.58 12.87 8.13
N PHE A 39 -32.40 12.65 8.72
CA PHE A 39 -32.14 13.09 10.09
C PHE A 39 -32.08 14.62 10.21
N SER A 40 -31.51 15.30 9.21
CA SER A 40 -31.45 16.77 9.16
C SER A 40 -32.84 17.40 9.09
N GLU A 41 -33.74 16.85 8.27
CA GLU A 41 -35.14 17.29 8.17
C GLU A 41 -35.93 17.13 9.47
N ASN A 42 -35.53 16.20 10.33
CA ASN A 42 -36.18 15.91 11.61
C ASN A 42 -35.48 16.57 12.82
N ASN A 43 -34.57 17.53 12.58
CA ASN A 43 -33.78 18.21 13.60
C ASN A 43 -32.97 17.25 14.51
N CYS A 44 -32.49 16.14 13.96
CA CYS A 44 -31.63 15.18 14.64
C CYS A 44 -30.20 15.29 14.11
N GLU A 45 -29.26 15.61 14.99
CA GLU A 45 -27.83 15.62 14.64
C GLU A 45 -27.27 14.20 14.75
N VAL A 46 -26.97 13.59 13.61
CA VAL A 46 -26.44 12.21 13.51
C VAL A 46 -25.14 12.20 12.71
N ASP A 47 -24.07 11.71 13.33
CA ASP A 47 -22.82 11.40 12.63
C ASP A 47 -22.89 9.97 12.08
N LEU A 48 -22.91 9.85 10.75
CA LEU A 48 -23.02 8.57 10.06
C LEU A 48 -21.68 8.21 9.42
N LYS A 49 -21.10 7.08 9.82
CA LYS A 49 -19.79 6.63 9.33
C LYS A 49 -19.85 5.20 8.79
N ILE A 50 -19.06 4.93 7.75
CA ILE A 50 -18.73 3.56 7.31
C ILE A 50 -17.24 3.35 7.56
N ILE A 51 -16.88 2.25 8.21
CA ILE A 51 -15.50 1.79 8.33
C ILE A 51 -15.41 0.44 7.60
N ALA A 52 -14.78 0.44 6.43
CA ALA A 52 -14.63 -0.77 5.62
C ALA A 52 -13.29 -0.83 4.87
N ASN A 53 -12.95 -2.02 4.36
CA ASN A 53 -11.80 -2.25 3.50
C ASN A 53 -10.49 -1.73 4.13
N GLU A 54 -9.78 -0.81 3.47
CA GLU A 54 -8.53 -0.24 3.98
C GLU A 54 -8.73 0.59 5.27
N GLU A 55 -9.88 1.23 5.45
CA GLU A 55 -10.15 1.96 6.70
C GLU A 55 -10.33 0.99 7.86
N PHE A 56 -11.04 -0.13 7.65
CA PHE A 56 -11.13 -1.20 8.65
C PHE A 56 -9.75 -1.77 8.99
N LYS A 57 -8.93 -2.03 7.97
CA LYS A 57 -7.59 -2.58 8.17
C LYS A 57 -6.71 -1.64 9.01
N SER A 58 -6.69 -0.36 8.66
CA SER A 58 -5.81 0.63 9.29
C SER A 58 -6.30 1.09 10.67
N SER A 59 -7.61 1.29 10.84
CA SER A 59 -8.18 1.84 12.09
C SER A 59 -8.54 0.77 13.13
N ILE A 60 -8.76 -0.49 12.71
CA ILE A 60 -9.22 -1.56 13.60
C ILE A 60 -8.22 -2.74 13.59
N LEU A 61 -7.99 -3.35 12.43
CA LEU A 61 -7.27 -4.64 12.37
C LEU A 61 -5.80 -4.52 12.80
N ILE A 62 -5.04 -3.57 12.23
CA ILE A 62 -3.62 -3.37 12.56
C ILE A 62 -3.44 -2.96 14.04
N PRO A 63 -4.20 -1.98 14.58
CA PRO A 63 -4.14 -1.65 16.00
C PRO A 63 -4.44 -2.85 16.89
N LEU A 64 -5.47 -3.64 16.55
CA LEU A 64 -5.82 -4.85 17.29
C LEU A 64 -4.67 -5.86 17.29
N CYS A 65 -4.04 -6.08 16.12
CA CYS A 65 -2.87 -6.94 16.00
C CYS A 65 -1.66 -6.41 16.80
N ASN A 66 -1.47 -5.10 16.93
CA ASN A 66 -0.37 -4.54 17.72
C ASN A 66 -0.58 -4.67 19.23
N LEU A 67 -1.84 -4.61 19.68
CA LEU A 67 -2.19 -4.80 21.09
C LEU A 67 -1.94 -6.23 21.60
N THR A 68 -1.91 -7.22 20.70
CA THR A 68 -1.72 -8.64 21.08
C THR A 68 -0.37 -8.94 21.73
N ASP A 69 0.62 -8.07 21.58
CA ASP A 69 1.96 -8.26 22.15
C ASP A 69 1.94 -8.19 23.69
N ASN A 70 0.93 -7.50 24.26
CA ASN A 70 0.77 -7.34 25.70
C ASN A 70 -0.23 -8.32 26.33
N ILE A 71 -0.81 -9.22 25.54
CA ILE A 71 -1.81 -10.19 26.03
C ILE A 71 -1.07 -11.50 26.36
N ALA A 72 -0.99 -11.80 27.66
CA ALA A 72 -0.33 -12.99 28.17
C ALA A 72 -1.14 -14.28 27.93
N ASP A 73 -2.48 -14.18 27.86
CA ASP A 73 -3.37 -15.31 27.64
C ASP A 73 -3.42 -15.66 26.13
N GLU A 74 -3.00 -16.88 25.80
CA GLU A 74 -2.88 -17.40 24.42
C GLU A 74 -4.03 -18.34 24.03
N SER A 75 -5.08 -18.40 24.86
CA SER A 75 -6.24 -19.27 24.64
C SER A 75 -7.10 -18.83 23.45
N GLU A 76 -7.13 -17.53 23.13
CA GLU A 76 -7.86 -16.99 21.99
C GLU A 76 -7.15 -17.30 20.66
N LEU A 77 -7.82 -18.07 19.79
CA LEU A 77 -7.28 -18.55 18.51
C LEU A 77 -6.75 -17.42 17.64
N PHE A 78 -7.42 -16.26 17.67
CA PHE A 78 -7.00 -15.06 16.94
C PHE A 78 -5.64 -14.53 17.44
N ILE A 79 -5.47 -14.39 18.75
CA ILE A 79 -4.21 -13.92 19.37
C ILE A 79 -3.07 -14.87 19.01
N ARG A 80 -3.33 -16.17 19.10
CA ARG A 80 -2.34 -17.20 18.74
C ARG A 80 -1.94 -17.13 17.26
N ALA A 81 -2.90 -16.97 16.36
CA ALA A 81 -2.64 -16.84 14.93
C ALA A 81 -1.82 -15.57 14.60
N VAL A 82 -2.15 -14.43 15.22
CA VAL A 82 -1.40 -13.17 15.05
C VAL A 82 0.01 -13.30 15.61
N LYS A 83 0.19 -13.87 16.80
CA LYS A 83 1.52 -14.11 17.39
C LYS A 83 2.36 -15.03 16.52
N LEU A 84 1.81 -16.15 16.02
CA LEU A 84 2.51 -17.05 15.10
C LEU A 84 2.91 -16.34 13.80
N TRP A 85 2.00 -15.56 13.20
CA TRP A 85 2.30 -14.77 12.01
C TRP A 85 3.46 -13.79 12.27
N LYS A 86 3.42 -13.03 13.36
CA LYS A 86 4.54 -12.14 13.75
C LYS A 86 5.85 -12.89 13.99
N MET A 87 5.81 -14.07 14.61
CA MET A 87 7.00 -14.90 14.82
C MET A 87 7.60 -15.39 13.49
N THR A 88 6.78 -15.67 12.47
CA THR A 88 7.30 -16.04 11.14
C THR A 88 7.97 -14.89 10.39
N GLU A 89 7.65 -13.64 10.76
CA GLU A 89 8.27 -12.44 10.18
C GLU A 89 9.54 -11.98 10.95
N ILE A 90 9.94 -12.66 12.03
CA ILE A 90 11.09 -12.27 12.88
C ILE A 90 12.17 -13.37 12.93
N ASN A 91 13.33 -13.08 12.33
CA ASN A 91 14.63 -13.58 12.77
C ASN A 91 15.72 -12.53 12.41
N PRO A 92 16.89 -12.47 13.09
CA PRO A 92 17.12 -11.83 14.38
C PRO A 92 18.14 -10.67 14.26
N GLY A 93 17.73 -9.45 13.86
CA GLY A 93 18.71 -8.38 13.64
C GLY A 93 18.30 -6.91 13.85
N ARG A 94 17.04 -6.57 14.17
CA ARG A 94 16.62 -5.15 14.04
C ARG A 94 15.68 -4.57 15.10
N GLN A 95 15.73 -5.06 16.34
CA GLN A 95 14.98 -4.45 17.45
C GLN A 95 15.47 -3.03 17.84
N ASN A 96 16.58 -2.53 17.29
CA ASN A 96 17.09 -1.19 17.62
C ASN A 96 16.49 -0.01 16.82
N ARG A 97 15.60 -0.25 15.84
CA ARG A 97 15.01 0.86 15.04
C ARG A 97 13.65 1.38 15.55
N ILE A 98 12.87 0.54 16.25
CA ILE A 98 11.49 0.89 16.64
C ILE A 98 11.47 1.89 17.81
N ARG A 99 12.51 1.91 18.66
CA ARG A 99 12.58 2.85 19.80
C ARG A 99 12.79 4.32 19.43
N ARG A 100 13.08 4.66 18.16
CA ARG A 100 13.26 6.05 17.71
C ARG A 100 11.99 6.73 17.21
N PHE A 101 10.89 6.00 16.99
CA PHE A 101 9.66 6.55 16.40
C PHE A 101 8.60 7.02 17.42
N ASN A 102 8.73 6.69 18.71
CA ASN A 102 7.66 6.99 19.69
C ASN A 102 7.72 8.39 20.33
N ASN A 103 8.69 9.25 19.98
CA ASN A 103 8.85 10.53 20.67
C ASN A 103 8.43 11.77 19.87
N LEU A 104 7.64 11.63 18.80
CA LEU A 104 7.09 12.77 18.08
C LEU A 104 5.63 12.50 17.66
N ALA A 105 4.70 12.93 18.49
CA ALA A 105 3.40 13.41 18.05
C ALA A 105 3.27 14.87 18.55
N PRO A 106 2.43 15.74 17.98
CA PRO A 106 1.36 15.47 17.01
C PRO A 106 1.37 16.40 15.78
N ALA A 107 0.92 15.93 14.61
CA ALA A 107 0.50 16.82 13.53
C ALA A 107 -0.51 16.13 12.61
N GLN A 108 -1.59 16.86 12.33
CA GLN A 108 -2.63 16.53 11.37
C GLN A 108 -2.06 16.41 9.94
N ALA A 109 -2.72 15.60 9.11
CA ALA A 109 -2.50 15.38 7.66
C ALA A 109 -1.27 14.54 7.26
N GLN A 110 -1.41 13.19 7.19
CA GLN A 110 -0.46 12.30 6.48
C GLN A 110 -0.98 10.84 6.36
N VAL A 111 -2.18 10.61 5.80
CA VAL A 111 -2.77 9.24 5.81
C VAL A 111 -2.69 8.48 4.48
N ASN A 112 -2.25 9.07 3.36
CA ASN A 112 -2.20 8.33 2.07
C ASN A 112 -0.82 8.00 1.49
N GLU A 113 0.28 8.50 2.07
CA GLU A 113 1.64 8.18 1.56
C GLU A 113 2.13 6.81 2.04
N ASN A 114 1.88 6.45 3.30
CA ASN A 114 2.44 5.23 3.91
C ASN A 114 1.90 3.91 3.32
N LEU A 115 0.66 3.86 2.82
CA LEU A 115 0.10 2.65 2.17
C LEU A 115 0.45 2.58 0.66
N ALA A 116 0.57 3.72 -0.01
CA ALA A 116 1.05 3.79 -1.39
C ALA A 116 2.52 3.39 -1.46
N GLU A 117 3.34 3.83 -0.50
CA GLU A 117 4.74 3.42 -0.32
C GLU A 117 4.94 1.90 -0.24
N LEU A 118 3.93 1.14 0.18
CA LEU A 118 4.02 -0.31 0.28
C LEU A 118 3.69 -1.05 -1.02
N ARG A 119 3.32 -0.38 -2.11
CA ARG A 119 3.05 -1.07 -3.40
C ARG A 119 4.31 -1.07 -4.28
N PRO A 120 4.70 -2.23 -4.87
CA PRO A 120 5.89 -2.33 -5.71
C PRO A 120 5.90 -1.30 -6.84
N GLY A 121 4.77 -1.10 -7.53
CA GLY A 121 4.67 -0.12 -8.61
C GLY A 121 4.86 1.33 -8.18
N PHE A 122 4.48 1.68 -6.95
CA PHE A 122 4.73 3.03 -6.41
C PHE A 122 6.21 3.22 -6.07
N ILE A 123 6.83 2.23 -5.41
CA ILE A 123 8.27 2.25 -5.12
C ILE A 123 9.08 2.33 -6.41
N VAL A 124 8.66 1.64 -7.46
CA VAL A 124 9.28 1.75 -8.79
C VAL A 124 9.22 3.19 -9.27
N LYS A 125 8.01 3.76 -9.36
CA LYS A 125 7.81 5.12 -9.90
C LYS A 125 8.46 6.23 -9.08
N THR A 126 8.66 6.02 -7.79
CA THR A 126 9.32 6.98 -6.91
C THR A 126 10.82 6.69 -6.86
N ARG A 127 11.23 5.61 -6.19
CA ARG A 127 12.63 5.35 -5.86
C ARG A 127 13.45 4.75 -7.01
N LEU A 128 12.89 3.78 -7.74
CA LEU A 128 13.65 3.16 -8.85
C LEU A 128 13.85 4.15 -9.99
N TYR A 129 12.83 4.94 -10.33
CA TYR A 129 12.97 6.01 -11.31
C TYR A 129 14.02 7.04 -10.90
N ASP A 130 14.04 7.46 -9.64
CA ASP A 130 15.07 8.38 -9.13
C ASP A 130 16.48 7.78 -9.25
N LEU A 131 16.65 6.51 -8.85
CA LEU A 131 17.92 5.80 -8.99
C LEU A 131 18.38 5.73 -10.46
N LEU A 132 17.49 5.33 -11.36
CA LEU A 132 17.80 5.19 -12.79
C LEU A 132 18.17 6.54 -13.42
N LYS A 133 17.49 7.62 -13.03
CA LYS A 133 17.74 8.99 -13.53
C LYS A 133 18.96 9.65 -12.90
N SER A 134 19.35 9.25 -11.70
CA SER A 134 20.52 9.82 -11.00
C SER A 134 21.83 9.65 -11.77
N GLY A 135 21.91 8.66 -12.69
CA GLY A 135 23.12 8.36 -13.45
C GLY A 135 24.18 7.57 -12.67
N ASN A 136 23.87 7.19 -11.42
CA ASN A 136 24.78 6.47 -10.52
C ASN A 136 25.02 5.01 -10.92
N LEU A 137 24.20 4.43 -11.79
CA LEU A 137 24.38 3.06 -12.27
C LEU A 137 25.51 2.97 -13.31
N SER A 138 26.33 1.91 -13.22
CA SER A 138 27.37 1.64 -14.22
C SER A 138 26.75 1.25 -15.57
N ASN A 139 27.52 1.35 -16.67
CA ASN A 139 27.05 0.88 -17.99
C ASN A 139 26.74 -0.62 -17.98
N GLU A 140 27.54 -1.40 -17.23
CA GLU A 140 27.31 -2.82 -17.04
C GLU A 140 25.96 -3.06 -16.35
N GLU A 141 25.63 -2.28 -15.32
CA GLU A 141 24.37 -2.44 -14.61
C GLU A 141 23.17 -2.03 -15.46
N VAL A 142 23.29 -0.95 -16.23
CA VAL A 142 22.26 -0.57 -17.22
C VAL A 142 22.08 -1.66 -18.27
N SER A 143 23.15 -2.33 -18.69
CA SER A 143 23.09 -3.48 -19.61
C SER A 143 22.43 -4.70 -18.95
N ASN A 144 22.76 -5.01 -17.70
CA ASN A 144 22.15 -6.08 -16.92
C ASN A 144 20.63 -5.87 -16.74
N LEU A 145 20.19 -4.64 -16.53
CA LEU A 145 18.76 -4.29 -16.42
C LEU A 145 17.97 -4.48 -17.73
N GLN A 146 18.66 -4.61 -18.87
CA GLN A 146 18.05 -4.97 -20.17
C GLN A 146 18.00 -6.49 -20.39
N ASP A 147 18.67 -7.29 -19.55
CA ASP A 147 18.69 -8.75 -19.64
C ASP A 147 17.56 -9.38 -18.80
N ALA A 148 16.70 -10.15 -19.45
CA ALA A 148 15.56 -10.81 -18.80
C ALA A 148 15.97 -11.89 -17.80
N ALA A 149 17.07 -12.61 -18.03
CA ALA A 149 17.56 -13.65 -17.14
C ALA A 149 18.19 -13.06 -15.87
N TYR A 150 18.96 -11.98 -16.01
CA TYR A 150 19.44 -11.17 -14.89
C TYR A 150 18.26 -10.65 -14.06
N CYS A 151 17.31 -9.95 -14.70
CA CYS A 151 16.15 -9.38 -14.02
C CYS A 151 15.30 -10.44 -13.31
N ARG A 152 15.14 -11.63 -13.91
CA ARG A 152 14.45 -12.76 -13.28
C ARG A 152 15.13 -13.20 -11.99
N ARG A 153 16.46 -13.24 -11.98
CA ARG A 153 17.24 -13.69 -10.83
C ARG A 153 17.32 -12.62 -9.74
N THR A 154 17.48 -11.35 -10.13
CA THR A 154 17.65 -10.22 -9.21
C THR A 154 16.32 -9.75 -8.62
N PHE A 155 15.25 -9.65 -9.41
CA PHE A 155 13.96 -9.07 -8.97
C PHE A 155 12.90 -10.10 -8.59
N GLY A 156 13.28 -11.34 -8.24
CA GLY A 156 12.32 -12.32 -7.72
C GLY A 156 11.34 -12.82 -8.78
N ASN A 157 11.86 -13.40 -9.86
CA ASN A 157 11.11 -13.93 -11.01
C ASN A 157 10.39 -12.87 -11.87
N LEU A 158 10.95 -11.67 -11.98
CA LEU A 158 10.50 -10.68 -12.97
C LEU A 158 10.69 -11.24 -14.38
N ARG A 159 9.61 -11.26 -15.18
CA ARG A 159 9.62 -11.98 -16.47
C ARG A 159 10.23 -11.18 -17.61
N TYR A 160 10.19 -9.86 -17.46
CA TYR A 160 10.62 -8.91 -18.47
C TYR A 160 11.85 -8.13 -17.96
N PRO A 161 12.73 -7.69 -18.87
CA PRO A 161 13.76 -6.72 -18.54
C PRO A 161 13.20 -5.51 -17.82
N VAL A 162 13.93 -4.97 -16.85
CA VAL A 162 13.55 -3.71 -16.19
C VAL A 162 13.57 -2.58 -17.19
N LEU A 163 14.61 -2.52 -18.04
CA LEU A 163 14.79 -1.51 -19.07
C LEU A 163 14.61 -2.10 -20.46
N LYS A 164 13.99 -1.33 -21.35
CA LYS A 164 13.90 -1.62 -22.78
C LYS A 164 14.09 -0.34 -23.59
N LEU A 165 15.00 -0.34 -24.55
CA LEU A 165 15.20 0.81 -25.45
C LEU A 165 13.89 1.20 -26.16
N THR A 166 13.64 2.50 -26.27
CA THR A 166 12.40 3.01 -26.88
C THR A 166 12.25 2.61 -28.35
N ASP A 167 13.35 2.49 -29.08
CA ASP A 167 13.39 2.10 -30.49
C ASP A 167 12.84 0.69 -30.74
N ALA A 168 12.89 -0.17 -29.72
CA ALA A 168 12.35 -1.54 -29.78
C ALA A 168 10.83 -1.60 -29.53
N GLY A 169 10.17 -0.46 -29.33
CA GLY A 169 8.74 -0.34 -29.09
C GLY A 169 8.27 -0.83 -27.72
N ARG A 170 7.07 -0.41 -27.30
CA ARG A 170 6.54 -0.71 -25.94
C ARG A 170 5.88 -2.09 -25.81
N ASN A 171 5.52 -2.70 -26.94
CA ASN A 171 4.72 -3.93 -26.94
C ASN A 171 5.59 -5.18 -26.88
N ASP A 172 5.06 -6.22 -26.24
CA ASP A 172 5.58 -7.58 -26.38
C ASP A 172 5.14 -8.20 -27.72
N ASN A 173 5.63 -9.41 -28.01
CA ASN A 173 5.30 -10.16 -29.23
C ASN A 173 3.79 -10.50 -29.36
N HIS A 174 2.99 -10.23 -28.32
CA HIS A 174 1.54 -10.42 -28.29
C HIS A 174 0.78 -9.08 -28.28
N GLY A 175 1.47 -7.95 -28.54
CA GLY A 175 0.85 -6.62 -28.60
C GLY A 175 0.53 -6.00 -27.24
N ARG A 176 0.96 -6.60 -26.12
CA ARG A 176 0.65 -6.09 -24.77
C ARG A 176 1.72 -5.10 -24.33
N SER A 177 1.29 -3.96 -23.78
CA SER A 177 2.19 -2.97 -23.18
C SER A 177 2.69 -3.46 -21.80
N ARG A 178 3.88 -4.05 -21.77
CA ARG A 178 4.57 -4.57 -20.57
C ARG A 178 5.49 -3.55 -19.88
N TYR A 179 5.41 -2.32 -20.33
CA TYR A 179 6.20 -1.21 -19.85
C TYR A 179 5.31 0.00 -19.62
N TYR A 180 5.72 0.86 -18.68
CA TYR A 180 5.06 2.13 -18.42
C TYR A 180 5.05 3.01 -19.69
N ALA A 181 4.09 3.94 -19.74
CA ALA A 181 3.95 4.82 -20.90
C ALA A 181 5.07 5.86 -20.97
N ASP A 182 5.50 6.35 -19.80
CA ASP A 182 6.59 7.31 -19.67
C ASP A 182 7.93 6.60 -19.83
N ASP A 183 8.80 7.17 -20.65
CA ASP A 183 10.20 6.76 -20.79
C ASP A 183 11.11 7.56 -19.84
N ILE A 184 12.33 7.07 -19.69
CA ILE A 184 13.39 7.74 -18.92
C ILE A 184 14.63 7.87 -19.78
N SER A 185 15.36 8.96 -19.61
CA SER A 185 16.66 9.16 -20.26
C SER A 185 17.77 8.76 -19.31
N ILE A 186 18.64 7.87 -19.78
CA ILE A 186 19.88 7.46 -19.10
C ILE A 186 21.01 7.67 -20.09
N ARG A 187 21.93 8.60 -19.79
CA ARG A 187 23.14 8.86 -20.60
C ARG A 187 22.87 9.07 -22.10
N ASN A 188 21.86 9.89 -22.42
CA ASN A 188 21.38 10.24 -23.77
C ASN A 188 20.63 9.14 -24.53
N GLU A 189 20.34 8.00 -23.91
CA GLU A 189 19.46 6.97 -24.47
C GLU A 189 18.15 6.92 -23.72
N HIS A 190 17.07 6.58 -24.43
CA HIS A 190 15.73 6.53 -23.90
C HIS A 190 15.28 5.09 -23.66
N TYR A 191 14.74 4.86 -22.48
CA TYR A 191 14.34 3.54 -22.01
C TYR A 191 12.93 3.55 -21.45
N PHE A 192 12.15 2.53 -21.77
CA PHE A 192 10.94 2.19 -21.06
C PHE A 192 11.25 1.35 -19.82
N VAL A 193 10.51 1.57 -18.74
CA VAL A 193 10.58 0.77 -17.51
C VAL A 193 9.42 -0.23 -17.46
N THR A 194 9.69 -1.50 -17.13
CA THR A 194 8.63 -2.52 -17.07
C THR A 194 7.56 -2.17 -16.04
N ASN A 195 6.31 -2.53 -16.33
CA ASN A 195 5.17 -2.38 -15.42
C ASN A 195 4.81 -3.70 -14.70
N ASP A 196 5.57 -4.78 -14.93
CA ASP A 196 5.27 -6.15 -14.46
C ASP A 196 5.66 -6.40 -12.99
N TRP A 197 5.38 -5.43 -12.11
CA TRP A 197 5.74 -5.47 -10.69
C TRP A 197 4.57 -5.94 -9.82
N TYR A 198 4.80 -6.98 -9.00
CA TYR A 198 3.82 -7.57 -8.08
C TYR A 198 4.40 -7.67 -6.66
N ASP A 199 3.55 -7.93 -5.67
CA ASP A 199 3.95 -7.96 -4.25
C ASP A 199 5.11 -8.94 -3.97
N ARG A 200 5.18 -10.05 -4.70
CA ARG A 200 6.31 -11.02 -4.62
C ARG A 200 7.67 -10.41 -4.98
N ASN A 201 7.70 -9.31 -5.73
CA ASN A 201 8.91 -8.62 -6.16
C ASN A 201 9.36 -7.55 -5.15
N MET A 202 8.60 -7.31 -4.09
CA MET A 202 8.85 -6.22 -3.14
C MET A 202 10.22 -6.31 -2.46
N ASN A 203 10.52 -7.47 -1.87
CA ASN A 203 11.74 -7.65 -1.09
C ASN A 203 13.00 -7.52 -1.95
N SER A 204 12.99 -8.12 -3.13
CA SER A 204 14.09 -8.04 -4.09
C SER A 204 14.28 -6.63 -4.66
N LEU A 205 13.19 -5.91 -4.94
CA LEU A 205 13.24 -4.50 -5.36
C LEU A 205 13.85 -3.62 -4.27
N LEU A 206 13.39 -3.74 -3.02
CA LEU A 206 13.92 -2.97 -1.90
C LEU A 206 15.39 -3.28 -1.62
N GLN A 207 15.78 -4.55 -1.73
CA GLN A 207 17.18 -4.96 -1.59
C GLN A 207 18.04 -4.32 -2.68
N TYR A 208 17.62 -4.42 -3.95
CA TYR A 208 18.33 -3.81 -5.07
C TYR A 208 18.53 -2.30 -4.89
N LEU A 209 17.47 -1.59 -4.48
CA LEU A 209 17.54 -0.17 -4.18
C LEU A 209 18.53 0.10 -3.03
N ALA A 210 18.53 -0.69 -1.97
CA ALA A 210 19.45 -0.49 -0.85
C ALA A 210 20.93 -0.70 -1.24
N GLU A 211 21.21 -1.62 -2.16
CA GLU A 211 22.57 -1.90 -2.64
C GLU A 211 23.13 -0.77 -3.53
N HIS A 212 22.26 -0.01 -4.21
CA HIS A 212 22.65 1.00 -5.21
C HIS A 212 22.41 2.46 -4.77
N ASN A 213 21.86 2.68 -3.56
CA ASN A 213 21.53 4.00 -3.04
C ASN A 213 22.58 4.49 -2.02
N ILE A 214 23.86 4.48 -2.43
CA ILE A 214 25.00 5.08 -1.70
C ILE A 214 25.04 6.58 -1.95
#